data_AF-W4DJK3-F1
#
_entry.id   AF-W4DJK3-F1
#
_cell.length_a   1.000
_cell.length_b   1.000
_cell.length_c   1.000
_cell.angle_alpha   90.00
_cell.angle_beta   90.00
_cell.angle_gamma   90.00
#
_symmetry.space_group_name_H-M   'P 1'
#
loop_
_entity.id
_entity.type
_entity.pdbx_description
1 polymer ?
#
loop_
_entity_poly.entity_id
_entity_poly.type
_entity_poly.pdbx_seq_one_letter_code
_entity_poly.pdbx_strand_id
1 'polypeptide(L)'
;MFIKQGNTAALVLRLVGLAESTYYDRKKRKKQDTQAVPQGRGRPVPGYSLTESGEKISDEEIQEWLLELIAGEEHVYGYKLLAKCLWNQHGLRLNHKKSYRLCQALDILQPQRHKRFK
;
A
#
# COMPACT_ATOMS: atom_id res chain seq x y z
N MET A 1 9.69 16.54 34.33
CA MET A 1 10.86 16.16 33.51
C MET A 1 11.32 17.43 32.79
N PHE A 2 12.56 17.88 33.00
CA PHE A 2 13.05 19.20 32.57
C PHE A 2 12.81 19.54 31.09
N ILE A 3 12.83 18.54 30.21
CA ILE A 3 12.53 18.69 28.78
C ILE A 3 11.04 19.04 28.52
N LYS A 4 10.11 18.53 29.34
CA LYS A 4 8.67 18.86 29.23
C LYS A 4 8.34 20.27 29.74
N GLN A 5 9.26 20.92 30.44
CA GLN A 5 9.12 22.28 30.95
C GLN A 5 9.60 23.34 29.94
N GLY A 6 9.99 22.93 28.73
CA GLY A 6 10.45 23.83 27.66
C GLY A 6 11.97 23.93 27.50
N ASN A 7 12.76 23.27 28.36
CA ASN A 7 14.22 23.28 28.24
C ASN A 7 14.69 22.49 27.02
N THR A 8 15.82 22.92 26.44
CA THR A 8 16.43 22.23 25.30
C THR A 8 16.93 20.85 25.71
N ALA A 9 16.56 19.82 24.95
CA ALA A 9 16.91 18.43 25.26
C ALA A 9 18.43 18.23 25.33
N ALA A 10 19.19 18.86 24.43
CA ALA A 10 20.65 18.82 24.41
C ALA A 10 21.29 19.34 25.70
N LEU A 11 20.78 20.46 26.24
CA LEU A 11 21.30 21.04 27.48
C LEU A 11 21.03 20.13 28.68
N VAL A 12 19.79 19.62 28.79
CA VAL A 12 19.42 18.69 29.86
C VAL A 12 20.25 17.40 29.80
N LEU A 13 20.44 16.84 28.60
CA LEU A 13 21.21 15.60 28.42
C LEU A 13 22.69 15.80 28.72
N ARG A 14 23.25 16.96 28.36
CA ARG A 14 24.62 17.35 28.69
C ARG A 14 24.84 17.49 30.20
N LEU A 15 23.93 18.15 30.92
CA LEU A 15 24.00 18.31 32.38
C LEU A 15 23.90 16.96 33.11
N VAL A 16 23.10 16.03 32.59
CA VAL A 16 22.92 14.68 33.17
C VAL A 16 24.04 13.72 32.75
N GLY A 17 24.89 14.09 31.78
CA GLY A 17 25.95 13.23 31.26
C GLY A 17 25.46 12.07 30.39
N LEU A 18 24.26 12.19 29.81
CA LEU A 18 23.68 11.19 28.91
C LEU A 18 23.93 11.56 27.44
N ALA A 19 24.28 10.56 26.63
CA ALA A 19 24.41 10.74 25.19
C ALA A 19 23.04 11.03 24.55
N GLU A 20 22.98 12.00 23.63
CA GLU A 20 21.73 12.41 22.99
C GLU A 20 21.04 11.28 22.23
N SER A 21 21.84 10.37 21.65
CA SER A 21 21.37 9.17 20.94
C SER A 21 20.45 8.32 21.81
N THR A 22 20.75 8.16 23.10
CA THR A 22 19.95 7.34 24.03
C THR A 22 18.54 7.90 24.21
N TYR A 23 18.41 9.22 24.33
CA TYR A 23 17.13 9.90 24.50
C TYR A 23 16.27 9.80 23.24
N TYR A 24 16.85 10.08 22.08
CA TYR A 24 16.12 10.03 20.81
C TYR A 24 15.76 8.60 20.40
N ASP A 25 16.61 7.61 20.69
CA ASP A 25 16.30 6.20 20.44
C ASP A 25 15.13 5.72 21.33
N ARG A 26 15.15 6.02 22.63
CA ARG A 26 14.01 5.73 23.53
C ARG A 26 12.72 6.41 23.06
N LYS A 27 12.80 7.66 22.60
CA LYS A 27 11.65 8.42 22.08
C LYS A 27 11.11 7.78 20.79
N LYS A 28 11.99 7.27 19.92
CA LYS A 28 11.62 6.55 18.69
C LYS A 28 10.90 5.23 19.00
N ARG A 29 11.43 4.42 19.92
CA ARG A 29 10.80 3.15 20.35
C ARG A 29 9.41 3.37 20.93
N LYS A 30 9.23 4.38 21.78
CA LYS A 30 7.90 4.75 22.31
C LYS A 30 6.88 5.12 21.24
N LYS A 31 7.30 5.77 20.15
CA LYS A 31 6.40 6.09 19.03
C LYS A 31 6.01 4.84 18.23
N GLN A 32 6.90 3.87 18.13
CA GLN A 32 6.66 2.61 17.42
C GLN A 32 5.63 1.73 18.15
N ASP A 33 5.61 1.71 19.48
CA ASP A 33 4.58 0.99 20.27
C ASP A 33 3.16 1.55 20.07
N THR A 34 3.02 2.83 19.73
CA THR A 34 1.71 3.51 19.59
C THR A 34 1.19 3.52 18.14
N GLN A 35 2.06 3.27 17.17
CA GLN A 35 1.69 3.25 15.75
C GLN A 35 1.63 1.81 15.30
N ALA A 36 0.41 1.30 15.05
CA ALA A 36 0.21 0.05 14.33
C ALA A 36 1.11 0.08 13.09
N VAL A 37 2.06 -0.85 13.05
CA VAL A 37 3.11 -0.89 12.03
C VAL A 37 2.43 -0.89 10.66
N PRO A 38 2.70 0.09 9.77
CA PRO A 38 2.31 -0.07 8.38
C PRO A 38 3.06 -1.31 7.89
N GLN A 39 2.32 -2.38 7.63
CA GLN A 39 2.84 -3.65 7.17
C GLN A 39 3.66 -3.42 5.88
N GLY A 40 4.99 -3.38 6.01
CA GLY A 40 5.93 -3.31 4.90
C GLY A 40 6.82 -2.07 4.86
N ARG A 41 8.08 -2.28 4.45
CA ARG A 41 8.98 -1.21 4.01
C ARG A 41 8.52 -0.74 2.62
N GLY A 42 8.19 0.54 2.44
CA GLY A 42 7.88 1.10 1.13
C GLY A 42 6.89 2.26 1.14
N ARG A 43 6.49 2.73 -0.05
CA ARG A 43 5.42 3.71 -0.22
C ARG A 43 4.09 3.06 0.20
N PRO A 44 3.25 3.72 1.00
CA PRO A 44 1.94 3.19 1.36
C PRO A 44 1.10 2.94 0.11
N VAL A 45 0.29 1.89 0.17
CA VAL A 45 -0.65 1.59 -0.90
C VAL A 45 -1.84 2.54 -0.79
N PRO A 46 -2.14 3.32 -1.84
CA PRO A 46 -3.38 4.07 -1.89
C PRO A 46 -4.55 3.10 -2.14
N GLY A 47 -5.56 3.13 -1.26
CA GLY A 47 -6.80 2.35 -1.37
C GLY A 47 -7.80 2.89 -2.41
N TYR A 48 -7.30 3.60 -3.42
CA TYR A 48 -8.09 4.15 -4.52
C TYR A 48 -7.25 4.29 -5.79
N SER A 49 -7.91 4.36 -6.94
CA SER A 49 -7.30 4.70 -8.23
C SER A 49 -8.03 5.88 -8.87
N LEU A 50 -7.41 6.47 -9.89
CA LEU A 50 -8.00 7.60 -10.61
C LEU A 50 -8.46 7.16 -11.99
N THR A 51 -9.60 7.70 -12.42
CA THR A 51 -10.05 7.62 -13.80
C THR A 51 -9.30 8.64 -14.68
N GLU A 52 -9.53 8.59 -16.00
CA GLU A 52 -9.07 9.62 -16.93
C GLU A 52 -9.65 11.01 -16.63
N SER A 53 -10.87 11.09 -16.08
CA SER A 53 -11.51 12.32 -15.59
C SER A 53 -10.93 12.84 -14.26
N GLY A 54 -10.12 12.04 -13.57
CA GLY A 54 -9.52 12.38 -12.28
C GLY A 54 -10.42 12.05 -11.07
N GLU A 55 -11.50 11.31 -11.28
CA GLU A 55 -12.38 10.83 -10.21
C GLU A 55 -11.70 9.71 -9.44
N LYS A 56 -11.97 9.66 -8.13
CA LYS A 56 -11.40 8.66 -7.22
C LYS A 56 -12.36 7.48 -7.11
N ILE A 57 -11.87 6.30 -7.49
CA ILE A 57 -12.58 5.03 -7.37
C ILE A 57 -11.90 4.21 -6.27
N SER A 58 -12.66 3.68 -5.32
CA SER A 58 -12.10 2.91 -4.19
C SER A 58 -11.62 1.53 -4.65
N ASP A 59 -10.76 0.89 -3.86
CA ASP A 59 -10.29 -0.45 -4.20
C ASP A 59 -11.42 -1.49 -4.16
N GLU A 60 -12.43 -1.30 -3.30
CA GLU A 60 -13.62 -2.15 -3.23
C GLU A 60 -14.46 -2.08 -4.50
N GLU A 61 -14.72 -0.89 -5.03
CA GLU A 61 -15.47 -0.69 -6.27
C GLU A 61 -14.71 -1.30 -7.48
N ILE A 62 -13.38 -1.16 -7.51
CA ILE A 62 -12.57 -1.81 -8.55
C ILE A 62 -12.62 -3.33 -8.42
N GLN A 63 -12.68 -3.87 -7.20
CA GLN A 63 -12.81 -5.29 -6.96
C GLN A 63 -14.15 -5.84 -7.46
N GLU A 64 -15.25 -5.11 -7.24
CA GLU A 64 -16.57 -5.46 -7.78
C GLU A 64 -16.54 -5.55 -9.30
N TRP A 65 -16.02 -4.54 -10.00
CA TRP A 65 -15.90 -4.58 -11.46
C TRP A 65 -15.02 -5.73 -11.96
N LEU A 66 -13.95 -6.09 -11.24
CA LEU A 66 -13.12 -7.25 -11.59
C LEU A 66 -13.91 -8.57 -11.48
N LEU A 67 -14.77 -8.70 -10.47
CA LEU A 67 -15.63 -9.88 -10.31
C LEU A 67 -16.72 -9.95 -11.40
N GLU A 68 -17.30 -8.80 -11.77
CA GLU A 68 -18.26 -8.72 -12.88
C GLU A 68 -17.65 -9.17 -14.21
N LEU A 69 -16.44 -8.68 -14.54
CA LEU A 69 -15.70 -9.13 -15.72
C LEU A 69 -15.45 -10.64 -15.71
N ILE A 70 -15.14 -11.20 -14.55
CA ILE A 70 -14.88 -12.64 -14.40
C ILE A 70 -16.16 -13.48 -14.51
N ALA A 71 -17.29 -12.96 -14.05
CA ALA A 71 -18.58 -13.61 -14.22
C ALA A 71 -19.07 -13.57 -15.68
N GLY A 72 -18.54 -12.62 -16.47
CA GLY A 72 -18.78 -12.48 -17.89
C GLY A 72 -17.91 -13.37 -18.77
N GLU A 73 -17.58 -12.89 -19.97
CA GLU A 73 -16.78 -13.60 -20.96
C GLU A 73 -15.27 -13.48 -20.70
N GLU A 74 -14.87 -12.53 -19.85
CA GLU A 74 -13.48 -12.17 -19.57
C GLU A 74 -12.81 -13.07 -18.51
N HIS A 75 -13.45 -14.18 -18.09
CA HIS A 75 -12.87 -15.13 -17.14
C HIS A 75 -11.49 -15.66 -17.55
N VAL A 76 -11.23 -15.79 -18.86
CA VAL A 76 -9.95 -16.30 -19.40
C VAL A 76 -8.82 -15.26 -19.27
N TYR A 77 -9.14 -14.00 -19.01
CA TYR A 77 -8.17 -12.92 -18.99
C TYR A 77 -7.31 -12.93 -17.73
N GLY A 78 -6.03 -12.63 -17.92
CA GLY A 78 -5.12 -12.33 -16.81
C GLY A 78 -5.27 -10.88 -16.34
N TYR A 79 -4.70 -10.58 -15.17
CA TYR A 79 -4.77 -9.25 -14.51
C TYR A 79 -4.38 -8.05 -15.40
N LYS A 80 -3.56 -8.26 -16.44
CA LYS A 80 -3.19 -7.19 -17.41
C LYS A 80 -4.33 -6.88 -18.36
N LEU A 81 -5.03 -7.90 -18.85
CA LEU A 81 -6.16 -7.74 -19.75
C LEU A 81 -7.39 -7.25 -18.99
N LEU A 82 -7.62 -7.74 -17.76
CA LEU A 82 -8.66 -7.20 -16.88
C LEU A 82 -8.47 -5.70 -16.62
N ALA A 83 -7.25 -5.26 -16.32
CA ALA A 83 -6.94 -3.84 -16.19
C ALA A 83 -7.21 -3.04 -17.48
N LYS A 84 -7.03 -3.68 -18.66
CA LYS A 84 -7.34 -3.05 -19.95
C LYS A 84 -8.84 -2.96 -20.20
N CYS A 85 -9.63 -3.95 -19.78
CA CYS A 85 -11.09 -3.89 -19.82
C CYS A 85 -11.60 -2.73 -18.94
N LEU A 86 -11.10 -2.60 -17.71
CA LEU A 86 -11.46 -1.49 -16.82
C LEU A 86 -11.08 -0.12 -17.38
N TRP A 87 -9.94 -0.02 -18.08
CA TRP A 87 -9.60 1.20 -18.82
C TRP A 87 -10.65 1.49 -19.89
N ASN A 88 -10.99 0.50 -20.72
CA ASN A 88 -11.88 0.71 -21.86
C ASN A 88 -13.32 1.02 -21.45
N GLN A 89 -13.82 0.39 -20.37
CA GLN A 89 -15.21 0.54 -19.91
C GLN A 89 -15.39 1.76 -19.00
N HIS A 90 -14.45 2.00 -18.07
CA HIS A 90 -14.60 3.00 -17.00
C HIS A 90 -13.55 4.12 -17.05
N GLY A 91 -12.63 4.11 -18.02
CA GLY A 91 -11.51 5.05 -18.07
C GLY A 91 -10.56 4.89 -16.86
N LEU A 92 -10.56 3.74 -16.19
CA LEU A 92 -9.80 3.54 -14.95
C LEU A 92 -8.30 3.35 -15.25
N ARG A 93 -7.45 4.22 -14.69
CA ARG A 93 -5.99 4.12 -14.85
C ARG A 93 -5.38 3.18 -13.83
N LEU A 94 -5.30 1.91 -14.19
CA LEU A 94 -4.74 0.89 -13.31
C LEU A 94 -3.36 0.41 -13.77
N ASN A 95 -2.38 0.46 -12.88
CA ASN A 95 -1.05 -0.09 -13.15
C ASN A 95 -1.05 -1.61 -12.93
N HIS A 96 -0.22 -2.34 -13.69
CA HIS A 96 -0.06 -3.80 -13.61
C HIS A 96 0.25 -4.33 -12.20
N LYS A 97 0.95 -3.54 -11.37
CA LYS A 97 1.21 -3.87 -9.96
C LYS A 97 -0.05 -3.81 -9.10
N LYS A 98 -0.93 -2.84 -9.38
CA LYS A 98 -2.18 -2.66 -8.63
C LYS A 98 -3.21 -3.69 -9.08
N SER A 99 -3.37 -3.95 -10.37
CA SER A 99 -4.25 -5.05 -10.83
C SER A 99 -3.81 -6.38 -10.28
N TYR A 100 -2.51 -6.70 -10.31
CA TYR A 100 -2.01 -7.93 -9.71
C TYR A 100 -2.43 -8.06 -8.24
N ARG A 101 -2.25 -7.01 -7.44
CA ARG A 101 -2.60 -7.03 -6.00
C ARG A 101 -4.10 -7.15 -5.76
N LEU A 102 -4.93 -6.47 -6.55
CA LEU A 102 -6.38 -6.58 -6.43
C LEU A 102 -6.87 -7.97 -6.84
N CYS A 103 -6.34 -8.50 -7.95
CA CYS A 103 -6.63 -9.87 -8.39
C CYS A 103 -6.12 -10.91 -7.37
N GLN A 104 -4.98 -10.68 -6.73
CA GLN A 104 -4.47 -11.55 -5.68
C GLN A 104 -5.37 -11.54 -4.45
N ALA A 105 -5.88 -10.37 -4.05
CA ALA A 105 -6.78 -10.24 -2.90
C ALA A 105 -8.12 -10.95 -3.13
N LEU A 106 -8.58 -11.02 -4.38
CA LEU A 106 -9.80 -11.72 -4.79
C LEU A 106 -9.58 -13.21 -5.14
N ASP A 107 -8.35 -13.70 -5.09
CA ASP A 107 -7.96 -15.05 -5.53
C ASP A 107 -8.36 -15.41 -6.98
N ILE A 108 -8.29 -14.42 -7.88
CA ILE A 108 -8.66 -14.55 -9.30
C ILE A 108 -7.44 -14.56 -10.24
N LEU A 109 -6.25 -14.83 -9.70
CA LEU A 109 -5.04 -14.89 -10.51
C LEU A 109 -5.01 -16.16 -11.35
N GLN A 110 -4.81 -16.00 -12.66
CA GLN A 110 -4.56 -17.11 -13.56
C GLN A 110 -3.29 -17.89 -13.17
N PRO A 111 -3.29 -19.23 -13.33
CA PRO A 111 -2.17 -20.06 -12.92
C PRO A 111 -0.89 -19.70 -13.69
N GLN A 112 0.24 -19.89 -13.03
CA GLN A 112 1.54 -19.67 -13.65
C GLN A 112 1.75 -20.66 -14.80
N ARG A 113 2.04 -20.15 -16.01
CA ARG A 113 2.31 -20.99 -17.18
C ARG A 113 3.42 -22.00 -16.89
N HIS A 114 3.15 -23.28 -17.11
CA HIS A 114 4.15 -24.34 -17.04
C HIS A 114 5.23 -24.11 -18.10
N LYS A 115 6.49 -24.07 -17.67
CA LYS A 115 7.63 -24.03 -18.58
C LYS A 115 7.77 -25.42 -19.21
N ARG A 116 7.80 -25.48 -20.54
CA ARG A 116 8.25 -26.69 -21.24
C ARG A 116 9.76 -26.75 -21.06
N PHE A 117 10.24 -27.71 -20.28
CA PHE A 117 11.67 -28.06 -20.30
C PHE A 117 11.98 -28.57 -21.72
N LYS A 118 13.04 -28.03 -22.32
CA LYS A 118 13.51 -28.40 -23.65
C LYS A 118 14.66 -29.39 -23.50
#